data_AF-A0A5E4QX23-F1
#
_entry.id   AF-A0A5E4QX23-F1
#
_cell.length_a   1.000
_cell.length_b   1.000
_cell.length_c   1.000
_cell.angle_alpha   90.00
_cell.angle_beta   90.00
_cell.angle_gamma   90.00
#
_symmetry.space_group_name_H-M   'P 1'
#
loop_
_entity.id
_entity.type
_entity.pdbx_description
1 polymer ?
#
loop_
_entity_poly.entity_id
_entity_poly.type
_entity_poly.pdbx_seq_one_letter_code
_entity_poly.pdbx_strand_id
1 'polypeptide(L)'
;MSNKVIKCAKCGIKSTEDPSLTFHRFPRPTTLGNLKLKVWAKYVFPNEDWTSEKKLKRLYTRHIMICGKHFEDSSFTFNKKLKLHKFSYPKGGQNIYDELRHNIRNIEKVQDVPEQKSSVYIACCLNRSVECVW
;
A
#
# COMPACT_ATOMS: atom_id res chain seq x y z
N MET A 1 3.79 29.91 20.12
CA MET A 1 3.81 28.61 19.39
C MET A 1 2.39 28.12 19.28
N SER A 2 1.77 28.14 18.10
CA SER A 2 0.40 27.64 17.93
C SER A 2 0.37 26.14 18.17
N ASN A 3 -0.31 25.67 19.22
CA ASN A 3 -0.51 24.25 19.46
C ASN A 3 -1.33 23.67 18.32
N LYS A 4 -0.65 23.00 17.37
CA LYS A 4 -1.31 22.36 16.24
C LYS A 4 -2.19 21.23 16.75
N VAL A 5 -3.50 21.38 16.63
CA VAL A 5 -4.46 20.34 16.99
C VAL A 5 -4.31 19.16 16.03
N ILE A 6 -4.02 17.99 16.57
CA ILE A 6 -3.91 16.76 15.80
C ILE A 6 -5.26 16.05 15.83
N LYS A 7 -5.74 15.61 14.66
CA LYS A 7 -6.99 14.86 14.53
C LYS A 7 -6.71 13.43 14.07
N CYS A 8 -7.35 12.44 14.70
CA CYS A 8 -7.32 11.07 14.21
C CYS A 8 -8.12 10.93 12.92
N ALA A 9 -7.52 10.36 11.89
CA ALA A 9 -8.16 10.15 10.59
C ALA A 9 -9.27 9.09 10.62
N LYS A 10 -9.24 8.14 11.57
CA LYS A 10 -10.22 7.05 11.67
C LYS A 10 -11.44 7.45 12.51
N CYS A 11 -11.24 7.89 13.76
CA CYS A 11 -12.33 8.19 14.68
C CYS A 11 -12.61 9.69 14.86
N GLY A 12 -11.78 10.57 14.31
CA GLY A 12 -12.01 12.01 14.36
C GLY A 12 -11.64 12.70 15.69
N ILE A 13 -11.23 11.94 16.72
CA ILE A 13 -10.83 12.51 18.02
C ILE A 13 -9.66 13.49 17.86
N LYS A 14 -9.70 14.58 18.61
CA LYS A 14 -8.65 15.60 18.60
C LYS A 14 -7.71 15.43 19.79
N SER A 15 -6.45 15.84 19.64
CA SER A 15 -5.46 15.82 20.72
C SER A 15 -5.83 16.69 21.92
N THR A 16 -6.73 17.67 21.73
CA THR A 16 -7.26 18.53 22.79
C THR A 16 -8.35 17.87 23.63
N GLU A 17 -9.03 16.86 23.08
CA GLU A 17 -10.14 16.16 23.75
C GLU A 17 -9.64 15.09 24.71
N ASP A 18 -8.51 14.44 24.40
CA ASP A 18 -7.92 13.40 25.22
C ASP A 18 -6.38 13.52 25.19
N PRO A 19 -5.77 14.23 26.15
CA PRO A 19 -4.32 14.48 26.18
C PRO A 19 -3.51 13.23 26.52
N SER A 20 -4.15 12.16 26.99
CA SER A 20 -3.48 10.88 27.26
C SER A 20 -3.19 10.09 25.97
N LEU A 21 -3.82 10.46 24.86
CA LEU A 21 -3.66 9.76 23.59
C LEU A 21 -2.41 10.13 22.84
N THR A 22 -1.71 9.08 22.42
CA THR A 22 -0.65 9.16 21.43
C THR A 22 -1.24 9.15 20.02
N PHE A 23 -0.61 9.88 19.10
CA PHE A 23 -0.99 9.94 17.70
C PHE A 23 0.18 9.46 16.84
N HIS A 24 -0.08 8.53 15.93
CA HIS A 24 0.92 7.89 15.11
C HIS A 24 0.74 8.23 13.64
N ARG A 25 1.83 8.65 13.00
CA ARG A 25 1.87 8.91 11.55
C ARG A 25 1.72 7.61 10.78
N PHE A 26 1.21 7.73 9.56
CA PHE A 26 1.29 6.65 8.58
C PHE A 26 2.76 6.17 8.42
N PRO A 27 2.99 4.87 8.18
CA PRO A 27 4.32 4.32 7.97
C PRO A 27 5.02 5.01 6.81
N ARG A 28 6.35 5.18 6.93
CA ARG A 28 7.15 5.67 5.80
C ARG A 28 7.07 4.64 4.65
N PRO A 29 6.76 5.07 3.41
CA PRO A 29 6.86 4.20 2.25
C PRO A 29 8.28 3.66 2.08
N THR A 30 8.42 2.38 1.78
CA THR A 30 9.72 1.72 1.58
C THR A 30 9.81 1.12 0.18
N THR A 31 11.03 0.91 -0.31
CA THR A 31 11.31 0.23 -1.58
C THR A 31 10.97 -1.27 -1.50
N LEU A 32 11.13 -1.88 -0.32
CA LEU A 32 10.92 -3.31 -0.07
C LEU A 32 9.46 -3.72 0.17
N GLY A 33 8.51 -2.83 -0.12
CA GLY A 33 7.08 -3.16 -0.11
C GLY A 33 6.24 -2.27 0.80
N ASN A 34 5.14 -1.78 0.24
CA ASN A 34 4.19 -0.88 0.90
C ASN A 34 3.03 -1.62 1.59
N LEU A 35 3.19 -2.91 1.92
CA LEU A 35 2.10 -3.75 2.43
C LEU A 35 1.50 -3.19 3.73
N LYS A 36 2.34 -2.87 4.72
CA LYS A 36 1.89 -2.24 5.97
C LYS A 36 1.17 -0.91 5.71
N LEU A 37 1.66 -0.11 4.77
CA LEU A 37 1.06 1.17 4.40
C LEU A 37 -0.32 0.99 3.76
N LYS A 38 -0.48 -0.02 2.88
CA LYS A 38 -1.77 -0.42 2.28
C LYS A 38 -2.77 -0.89 3.33
N VAL A 39 -2.33 -1.66 4.33
CA VAL A 39 -3.19 -2.10 5.44
C VAL A 39 -3.72 -0.91 6.23
N TRP A 40 -2.84 0.04 6.60
CA TRP A 40 -3.26 1.26 7.29
C TRP A 40 -4.22 2.10 6.43
N ALA A 41 -3.94 2.21 5.13
CA ALA A 41 -4.77 2.97 4.20
C ALA A 41 -6.18 2.38 4.08
N LYS A 42 -6.30 1.07 3.82
CA LYS A 42 -7.58 0.35 3.78
C LYS A 42 -8.31 0.41 5.12
N TYR A 43 -7.60 0.32 6.24
CA TYR A 43 -8.22 0.41 7.57
C TYR A 43 -8.87 1.78 7.82
N VAL A 44 -8.19 2.87 7.45
CA VAL A 44 -8.70 4.23 7.66
C VAL A 44 -9.74 4.61 6.62
N PHE A 45 -9.50 4.26 5.35
CA PHE A 45 -10.28 4.66 4.19
C PHE A 45 -10.66 3.41 3.38
N PRO A 46 -11.63 2.61 3.84
CA PRO A 46 -11.95 1.30 3.25
C PRO A 46 -12.53 1.41 1.83
N ASN A 47 -13.19 2.52 1.50
CA ASN A 47 -13.88 2.71 0.22
C ASN A 47 -12.96 3.24 -0.89
N GLU A 48 -11.69 3.51 -0.58
CA GLU A 48 -10.73 4.05 -1.53
C GLU A 48 -9.86 2.94 -2.12
N ASP A 49 -9.54 3.05 -3.42
CA ASP A 49 -8.52 2.20 -4.03
C ASP A 49 -7.11 2.64 -3.64
N TRP A 50 -6.29 1.67 -3.22
CA TRP A 50 -4.92 1.80 -2.72
C TRP A 50 -3.90 1.01 -3.54
N THR A 51 -4.23 0.67 -4.79
CA THR A 51 -3.32 0.07 -5.77
C THR A 51 -2.15 0.99 -6.11
N SER A 52 -2.40 2.30 -6.26
CA SER A 52 -1.40 3.30 -6.68
C SER A 52 -0.40 3.69 -5.58
N GLU A 53 0.89 3.48 -5.85
CA GLU A 53 1.97 3.90 -4.94
C GLU A 53 2.01 5.40 -4.70
N LYS A 54 1.73 6.21 -5.73
CA LYS A 54 1.72 7.68 -5.61
C LYS A 54 0.69 8.13 -4.58
N LYS A 55 -0.46 7.46 -4.55
CA LYS A 55 -1.54 7.72 -3.60
C LYS A 55 -1.13 7.34 -2.17
N LEU A 56 -0.47 6.19 -2.00
CA LEU A 56 0.06 5.75 -0.70
C LEU A 56 1.14 6.72 -0.16
N LYS A 57 2.07 7.17 -1.01
CA LYS A 57 3.09 8.15 -0.63
C LYS A 57 2.47 9.46 -0.14
N ARG A 58 1.35 9.89 -0.74
CA ARG A 58 0.61 11.09 -0.30
C ARG A 58 0.04 10.97 1.12
N LEU A 59 -0.31 9.77 1.58
CA LEU A 59 -0.81 9.59 2.96
C LEU A 59 0.27 9.94 3.99
N TYR A 60 1.51 9.54 3.71
CA TYR A 60 2.66 9.86 4.56
C TYR A 60 2.97 11.36 4.55
N THR A 61 3.04 11.97 3.35
CA THR A 61 3.40 13.40 3.22
C THR A 61 2.35 14.34 3.77
N ARG A 62 1.07 13.95 3.76
CA ARG A 62 -0.02 14.72 4.39
C ARG A 62 0.00 14.69 5.92
N HIS A 63 0.95 14.00 6.54
CA HIS A 63 1.03 13.84 8.00
C HIS A 63 -0.28 13.35 8.61
N ILE A 64 -0.96 12.40 7.95
CA ILE A 64 -2.19 11.80 8.46
C ILE A 64 -1.85 11.00 9.71
N MET A 65 -2.67 11.15 10.75
CA MET A 65 -2.44 10.56 12.08
C MET A 65 -3.57 9.61 12.49
N ILE A 66 -3.21 8.55 13.20
CA ILE A 66 -4.16 7.63 13.84
C ILE A 66 -3.88 7.61 15.35
N CYS A 67 -4.90 7.67 16.20
CA CYS A 67 -4.70 7.63 17.65
C CYS A 67 -4.35 6.22 18.15
N GLY A 68 -3.67 6.14 19.29
CA GLY A 68 -3.21 4.91 19.92
C GLY A 68 -4.32 3.90 20.26
N LYS A 69 -5.57 4.35 20.44
CA LYS A 69 -6.75 3.50 20.72
C LYS A 69 -6.98 2.41 19.66
N HIS A 70 -6.55 2.66 18.43
CA HIS A 70 -6.70 1.72 17.33
C HIS A 70 -5.62 0.64 17.28
N PHE A 71 -4.64 0.64 18.18
CA PHE A 71 -3.57 -0.35 18.23
C PHE A 71 -3.68 -1.16 19.52
N GLU A 72 -3.25 -2.42 19.47
CA GLU A 72 -3.11 -3.24 20.66
C GLU A 72 -1.91 -2.78 21.48
N ASP A 73 -1.94 -3.02 22.79
CA ASP A 73 -0.84 -2.65 23.67
C ASP A 73 0.46 -3.40 23.32
N SER A 74 0.31 -4.63 22.81
CA SER A 74 1.38 -5.46 22.23
C SER A 74 2.05 -4.83 20.99
N SER A 75 1.39 -3.89 20.33
CA SER A 75 1.90 -3.23 19.12
C SER A 75 2.93 -2.13 19.41
N PHE A 76 3.16 -1.80 20.69
CA PHE A 76 4.07 -0.74 21.11
C PHE A 76 5.38 -1.30 21.63
N THR A 77 6.50 -0.63 21.33
CA THR A 77 7.83 -1.09 21.77
C THR A 77 8.21 -0.62 23.18
N PHE A 78 7.42 0.26 23.81
CA PHE A 78 7.72 0.84 25.11
C PHE A 78 6.44 1.05 25.93
N ASN A 79 6.57 1.01 27.26
CA ASN A 79 5.47 1.17 28.22
C ASN A 79 4.67 2.48 28.03
N LYS A 80 5.32 3.55 27.54
CA LYS A 80 4.67 4.85 27.29
C LYS A 80 3.87 4.92 25.97
N LYS A 81 3.73 3.81 25.22
CA LYS A 81 3.01 3.73 23.93
C LYS A 81 3.41 4.78 22.88
N LEU A 82 4.64 5.29 22.97
CA LEU A 82 5.13 6.37 22.11
C LEU A 82 5.49 5.88 20.70
N LYS A 83 5.93 4.62 20.59
CA LYS A 83 6.45 4.06 19.34
C LYS A 83 5.80 2.72 19.05
N LEU A 84 5.34 2.58 17.81
CA LEU A 84 4.78 1.35 17.27
C LEU A 84 5.90 0.44 16.75
N HIS A 85 5.70 -0.87 16.90
CA HIS A 85 6.56 -1.89 16.33
C HIS A 85 6.64 -1.77 14.81
N LYS A 86 7.76 -2.22 14.21
CA LYS A 86 7.99 -2.11 12.77
C LYS A 86 6.87 -2.74 11.96
N PHE A 87 6.31 -3.86 12.44
CA PHE A 87 5.28 -4.62 11.74
C PHE A 87 3.85 -4.43 12.27
N SER A 88 3.64 -3.56 13.26
CA SER A 88 2.28 -3.39 13.81
C SER A 88 1.32 -2.67 12.86
N TYR A 89 0.05 -3.00 12.96
CA TYR A 89 -1.07 -2.38 12.27
C TYR A 89 -2.26 -2.24 13.23
N PRO A 90 -3.27 -1.42 12.88
CA PRO A 90 -4.45 -1.25 13.71
C PRO A 90 -5.19 -2.57 13.97
N LYS A 91 -5.91 -2.64 15.10
CA LYS A 91 -6.83 -3.73 15.46
C LYS A 91 -7.79 -4.01 14.29
N GLY A 92 -7.95 -5.27 13.91
CA GLY A 92 -8.74 -5.67 12.73
C GLY A 92 -8.04 -5.49 11.39
N GLY A 93 -6.83 -4.92 11.36
CA GLY A 93 -6.00 -4.84 10.14
C GLY A 93 -5.39 -6.18 9.70
N GLN A 94 -5.49 -7.22 10.54
CA GLN A 94 -5.00 -8.57 10.24
C GLN A 94 -5.63 -9.14 8.98
N ASN A 95 -6.96 -9.13 8.90
CA ASN A 95 -7.70 -9.67 7.75
C ASN A 95 -7.28 -8.97 6.45
N ILE A 96 -7.12 -7.64 6.51
CA ILE A 96 -6.64 -6.83 5.38
C ILE A 96 -5.21 -7.24 4.98
N TYR A 97 -4.34 -7.47 5.96
CA TYR A 97 -2.97 -7.90 5.71
C TYR A 97 -2.94 -9.26 5.02
N ASP A 98 -3.72 -10.22 5.50
CA ASP A 98 -3.78 -11.58 4.96
C ASP A 98 -4.33 -11.58 3.53
N GLU A 99 -5.43 -10.88 3.27
CA GLU A 99 -5.98 -10.68 1.92
C GLU A 99 -4.94 -10.09 0.95
N LEU A 100 -4.27 -9.01 1.35
CA LEU A 100 -3.27 -8.37 0.51
C LEU A 100 -2.06 -9.28 0.27
N ARG A 101 -1.65 -10.06 1.27
CA ARG A 101 -0.53 -11.00 1.17
C ARG A 101 -0.86 -12.17 0.24
N HIS A 102 -2.07 -12.70 0.30
CA HIS A 102 -2.53 -13.76 -0.62
C HIS A 102 -2.57 -13.27 -2.07
N ASN A 103 -3.06 -12.05 -2.30
CA ASN A 103 -3.10 -11.48 -3.65
C ASN A 103 -1.72 -11.32 -4.27
N ILE A 104 -0.71 -10.92 -3.50
CA ILE A 104 0.68 -10.81 -3.99
C ILE A 104 1.20 -12.18 -4.44
N ARG A 105 1.02 -13.23 -3.62
CA ARG A 105 1.48 -14.59 -3.95
C ARG A 105 0.82 -15.16 -5.20
N ASN A 106 -0.45 -14.83 -5.43
CA ASN A 106 -1.17 -15.30 -6.62
C ASN A 106 -0.67 -14.61 -7.90
N ILE A 107 -0.26 -13.34 -7.82
CA ILE A 107 0.34 -12.63 -8.97
C ILE A 107 1.68 -13.27 -9.37
N GLU A 108 2.53 -13.62 -8.40
CA GLU A 108 3.81 -14.29 -8.66
C GLU A 108 3.62 -15.65 -9.35
N LYS A 109 2.59 -16.42 -8.97
CA LYS A 109 2.29 -17.73 -9.58
C LYS A 109 1.76 -17.67 -11.02
N VAL A 110 1.17 -16.55 -11.44
CA VAL A 110 0.65 -16.37 -12.81
C VAL A 110 1.78 -16.05 -13.79
N GLN A 111 2.96 -15.65 -13.30
CA GLN A 111 4.12 -15.32 -14.14
C GLN A 111 4.99 -16.54 -14.55
N ASP A 112 4.68 -17.74 -14.07
CA ASP A 112 5.32 -19.01 -14.47
C ASP A 112 4.55 -19.74 -15.60
N VAL A 113 3.74 -19.03 -16.39
CA VAL A 113 3.26 -19.56 -17.67
C VAL A 113 4.29 -19.18 -18.73
N PRO A 114 4.97 -20.14 -19.40
CA PRO A 114 5.91 -19.81 -20.45
C PRO A 114 5.19 -18.98 -21.51
N GLU A 115 5.67 -17.76 -21.71
CA GLU A 115 5.34 -16.89 -22.80
C GLU A 115 5.51 -17.69 -24.10
N GLN A 116 4.42 -18.20 -24.66
CA GLN A 116 4.41 -18.69 -26.03
C GLN A 116 4.68 -17.47 -26.90
N LYS A 117 5.96 -17.22 -27.17
CA LYS A 117 6.41 -16.33 -28.22
C LYS A 117 5.80 -16.83 -29.51
N SER A 118 4.67 -16.24 -29.90
CA SER A 118 4.10 -16.40 -31.22
C SER A 118 5.11 -15.78 -32.18
N SER A 119 6.01 -16.62 -32.67
CA SER A 119 7.02 -16.28 -33.66
C SER A 119 6.30 -15.97 -34.98
N VAL A 120 5.96 -14.71 -35.19
CA VAL A 120 5.59 -14.19 -36.51
C VAL A 120 6.88 -14.14 -37.32
N TYR A 121 7.27 -15.28 -37.88
CA TYR A 121 8.21 -15.34 -38.99
C TYR A 121 7.54 -14.65 -40.18
N ILE A 122 7.93 -13.40 -40.47
CA ILE A 122 7.71 -12.82 -41.80
C ILE A 122 8.69 -13.53 -42.73
N ALA A 123 8.23 -14.62 -43.34
CA ALA A 123 8.89 -15.26 -44.46
C ALA A 123 8.62 -14.43 -45.73
N CYS A 124 9.41 -13.38 -45.95
CA CYS A 124 9.53 -12.78 -47.28
C CYS A 124 10.55 -13.58 -48.09
N CYS A 125 10.11 -14.69 -48.69
CA CYS A 125 10.84 -15.36 -49.76
C CYS A 125 9.98 -15.43 -51.02
N LEU A 126 10.37 -14.59 -51.99
CA LEU A 126 10.57 -14.91 -53.41
C LEU A 126 9.61 -15.90 -54.08
N ASN A 127 8.80 -15.35 -54.99
CA ASN A 127 8.42 -15.87 -56.31
C ASN A 127 7.61 -14.75 -56.98
N ARG A 128 7.76 -14.31 -58.22
CA ARG A 128 8.39 -14.86 -59.42
C ARG A 128 8.26 -13.77 -60.51
N SER A 129 9.27 -13.64 -61.37
CA SER A 129 9.33 -12.78 -62.55
C SER A 129 8.12 -12.90 -63.49
N VAL A 130 7.71 -11.75 -64.08
CA VAL A 130 7.25 -11.44 -65.46
C VAL A 130 6.59 -10.04 -65.39
N GLU A 131 6.72 -9.03 -66.26
CA GLU A 131 7.19 -8.86 -67.64
C GLU A 131 7.39 -7.35 -67.92
N CYS A 132 8.10 -7.04 -69.01
CA CYS A 132 8.40 -5.71 -69.57
C CYS A 132 7.17 -5.00 -70.19
N VAL A 133 7.47 -3.90 -70.93
CA VAL A 133 6.67 -3.06 -71.86
C VAL A 133 5.90 -1.88 -71.20
N TRP A 134 6.10 -0.59 -71.50
CA TRP A 134 6.73 0.15 -72.61
C TRP A 134 7.58 1.32 -72.11
#